data_AF-A0A842NZH0-F1
#
_entry.id   AF-A0A842NZH0-F1
#
_cell.length_a   1.000
_cell.length_b   1.000
_cell.length_c   1.000
_cell.angle_alpha   90.00
_cell.angle_beta   90.00
_cell.angle_gamma   90.00
#
_symmetry.space_group_name_H-M   'P 1'
#
loop_
_entity.id
_entity.type
_entity.pdbx_description
1 polymer ?
#
loop_
_entity_poly.entity_id
_entity_poly.type
_entity_poly.pdbx_seq_one_letter_code
_entity_poly.pdbx_strand_id
1 'polypeptide(L)'
;MNFCPICGKDTNKTFCKEHEQISFSHKNIILRVCKCQRYFYRNRWLPFKTLEEVGTKIAKECIREKVQVKPIINKEIEKKDFDIEVNYQGEIFTISGKVQVEQCPICSKKGTPYFVSTIQLRPKDDEMLEFVKNQVEKDEYAFIAKVVELKDGYNVLLSTNKIAMKISRKLNKSYKGELKITRKHFSRDRLKSKDLFRVTVFFKRE
;
A
#
# COMPACT_ATOMS: atom_id res chain seq x y z
N MET A 1 16.37 -51.29 -18.02
CA MET A 1 16.07 -51.29 -16.58
C MET A 1 16.88 -50.18 -15.97
N ASN A 2 16.24 -49.20 -15.36
CA ASN A 2 16.98 -48.16 -14.65
C ASN A 2 17.20 -48.66 -13.22
N PHE A 3 18.41 -48.50 -12.72
CA PHE A 3 18.80 -48.87 -11.37
C PHE A 3 19.21 -47.61 -10.62
N CYS A 4 18.90 -47.54 -9.33
CA CYS A 4 19.32 -46.42 -8.51
C CYS A 4 20.85 -46.44 -8.34
N PRO A 5 21.58 -45.36 -8.70
CA PRO A 5 23.05 -45.29 -8.61
C PRO A 5 23.61 -45.43 -7.18
N ILE A 6 22.77 -45.24 -6.15
CA ILE A 6 23.19 -45.23 -4.74
C ILE A 6 22.97 -46.60 -4.08
N CYS A 7 21.88 -47.29 -4.40
CA CYS A 7 21.50 -48.53 -3.70
C CYS A 7 21.23 -49.73 -4.61
N GLY A 8 21.38 -49.60 -5.94
CA GLY A 8 21.25 -50.69 -6.90
C GLY A 8 19.83 -51.27 -7.09
N LYS A 9 18.82 -50.74 -6.40
CA LYS A 9 17.41 -51.19 -6.56
C LYS A 9 16.90 -50.84 -7.97
N ASP A 10 16.11 -51.74 -8.57
CA ASP A 10 15.41 -51.46 -9.82
C ASP A 10 14.35 -50.37 -9.62
N THR A 11 14.35 -49.38 -10.50
CA THR A 11 13.42 -48.25 -10.44
C THR A 11 13.01 -47.81 -11.84
N ASN A 12 11.85 -47.16 -11.95
CA ASN A 12 11.41 -46.55 -13.20
C ASN A 12 12.02 -45.15 -13.44
N LYS A 13 12.85 -44.65 -12.51
CA LYS A 13 13.46 -43.30 -12.53
C LYS A 13 14.98 -43.40 -12.36
N THR A 14 15.65 -42.25 -12.26
CA THR A 14 17.09 -42.17 -11.98
C THR A 14 17.43 -42.52 -10.52
N PHE A 15 16.52 -42.31 -9.57
CA PHE A 15 16.71 -42.66 -8.15
C PHE A 15 15.53 -43.49 -7.63
N CYS A 16 15.77 -44.32 -6.61
CA CYS A 16 14.68 -44.98 -5.89
C CYS A 16 13.96 -43.96 -5.00
N LYS A 17 12.74 -44.26 -4.54
CA LYS A 17 11.95 -43.36 -3.68
C LYS A 17 12.69 -42.90 -2.41
N GLU A 18 13.63 -43.69 -1.91
CA GLU A 18 14.44 -43.37 -0.73
C GLU A 18 15.59 -42.38 -1.04
N HIS A 19 16.05 -42.31 -2.28
CA HIS A 19 17.15 -41.44 -2.73
C HIS A 19 16.70 -40.34 -3.69
N GLU A 20 15.40 -40.22 -3.95
CA GLU A 20 14.84 -39.12 -4.72
C GLU A 20 14.85 -37.87 -3.83
N GLN A 21 15.78 -36.95 -4.08
CA GLN A 21 15.83 -35.67 -3.36
C GLN A 21 14.55 -34.88 -3.66
N ILE A 22 13.69 -34.77 -2.66
CA ILE A 22 12.52 -33.89 -2.74
C ILE A 22 13.06 -32.47 -2.76
N SER A 23 12.83 -31.78 -3.87
CA SER A 23 13.16 -30.38 -4.03
C SER A 23 12.04 -29.71 -4.79
N PHE A 24 11.74 -28.46 -4.45
CA PHE A 24 10.75 -27.67 -5.16
C PHE A 24 11.36 -26.33 -5.60
N SER A 25 10.88 -25.82 -6.73
CA SER A 25 11.31 -24.53 -7.25
C SER A 25 10.54 -23.41 -6.57
N HIS A 26 11.26 -22.44 -6.01
CA HIS A 26 10.69 -21.20 -5.50
C HIS A 26 11.39 -19.98 -6.11
N LYS A 27 10.65 -18.88 -6.26
CA LYS A 27 11.25 -17.57 -6.57
C LYS A 27 11.79 -16.93 -5.29
N ASN A 28 12.65 -15.92 -5.45
CA ASN A 28 13.06 -15.06 -4.35
C ASN A 28 11.83 -14.39 -3.72
N ILE A 29 11.71 -14.53 -2.40
CA ILE A 29 10.60 -13.96 -1.64
C ILE A 29 11.04 -12.62 -1.09
N ILE A 30 10.44 -11.54 -1.60
CA ILE A 30 10.75 -10.17 -1.18
C ILE A 30 9.45 -9.50 -0.70
N LEU A 31 9.43 -9.11 0.57
CA LEU A 31 8.35 -8.37 1.21
C LEU A 31 8.67 -6.89 1.19
N ARG A 32 8.06 -6.15 0.27
CA ARG A 32 8.15 -4.68 0.23
C ARG A 32 7.08 -4.07 1.12
N VAL A 33 7.49 -3.44 2.22
CA VAL A 33 6.59 -2.90 3.25
C VAL A 33 6.91 -1.43 3.54
N CYS A 34 5.90 -0.67 3.98
CA CYS A 34 6.02 0.73 4.39
C CYS A 34 5.69 0.87 5.87
N LYS A 35 6.35 1.83 6.54
CA LYS A 35 6.13 2.16 7.97
C LYS A 35 4.66 2.47 8.31
N CYS A 36 3.84 2.84 7.34
CA CYS A 36 2.41 3.07 7.51
C CYS A 36 1.54 1.79 7.43
N GLN A 37 2.11 0.61 7.72
CA GLN A 37 1.42 -0.69 7.66
C GLN A 37 0.79 -0.98 6.29
N ARG A 38 1.52 -0.64 5.21
CA ARG A 38 1.14 -1.02 3.83
C ARG A 38 2.22 -1.88 3.20
N TYR A 39 1.83 -2.86 2.40
CA TYR A 39 2.73 -3.74 1.66
C TYR A 39 2.44 -3.68 0.16
N PHE A 40 3.47 -3.91 -0.65
CA PHE A 40 3.34 -3.90 -2.10
C PHE A 40 3.00 -5.29 -2.63
N TYR A 41 1.89 -5.39 -3.35
CA TYR A 41 1.38 -6.63 -3.93
C TYR A 41 0.69 -6.34 -5.26
N ARG A 42 1.05 -7.11 -6.30
CA ARG A 42 0.47 -7.00 -7.67
C ARG A 42 0.33 -5.55 -8.16
N ASN A 43 1.42 -4.80 -8.08
CA ASN A 43 1.51 -3.40 -8.51
C ASN A 43 0.63 -2.41 -7.73
N ARG A 44 0.25 -2.74 -6.49
CA ARG A 44 -0.54 -1.88 -5.60
C ARG A 44 -0.02 -1.95 -4.18
N TRP A 45 -0.23 -0.87 -3.43
CA TRP A 45 0.02 -0.83 -1.99
C TRP A 45 -1.28 -1.15 -1.25
N LEU A 46 -1.26 -2.18 -0.41
CA LEU A 46 -2.41 -2.66 0.36
C LEU A 46 -2.14 -2.54 1.86
N PRO A 47 -3.15 -2.25 2.70
CA PRO A 47 -2.98 -2.28 4.15
C PRO A 47 -2.76 -3.72 4.63
N PHE A 48 -2.04 -3.88 5.73
CA PHE A 48 -1.90 -5.15 6.44
C PHE A 48 -2.02 -4.94 7.95
N LYS A 49 -2.48 -5.97 8.66
CA LYS A 49 -2.51 -5.98 10.13
C LYS A 49 -1.23 -6.59 10.71
N THR A 50 -0.85 -7.75 10.18
CA THR A 50 0.34 -8.49 10.61
C THR A 50 1.23 -8.82 9.43
N LEU A 51 2.54 -8.91 9.66
CA LEU A 51 3.49 -9.32 8.63
C LEU A 51 3.30 -10.79 8.22
N GLU A 52 2.77 -11.62 9.12
CA GLU A 52 2.54 -13.06 8.89
C GLU A 52 1.50 -13.30 7.77
N GLU A 53 0.41 -12.52 7.77
CA GLU A 53 -0.60 -12.56 6.71
C GLU A 53 0.02 -12.25 5.34
N VAL A 54 0.89 -11.23 5.32
CA VAL A 54 1.58 -10.78 4.11
C VAL A 54 2.58 -11.82 3.62
N GLY A 55 3.40 -12.35 4.53
CA GLY A 55 4.39 -13.40 4.26
C GLY A 55 3.74 -14.65 3.67
N THR A 56 2.67 -15.13 4.30
CA THR A 56 1.92 -16.31 3.83
C THR A 56 1.37 -16.10 2.42
N LYS A 57 0.83 -14.91 2.15
CA LYS A 57 0.20 -14.60 0.85
C LYS A 57 1.21 -14.53 -0.28
N ILE A 58 2.37 -13.92 -0.04
CA ILE A 58 3.44 -13.81 -1.04
C ILE A 58 4.14 -15.16 -1.22
N ALA A 59 4.40 -15.91 -0.14
CA ALA A 59 4.97 -17.25 -0.22
C ALA A 59 4.12 -18.21 -1.05
N LYS A 60 2.80 -18.22 -0.86
CA LYS A 60 1.87 -19.03 -1.67
C LYS A 60 1.88 -18.68 -3.18
N GLU A 61 2.26 -17.46 -3.54
CA GLU A 61 2.38 -17.06 -4.96
C GLU A 61 3.78 -17.36 -5.53
N CYS A 62 4.81 -17.33 -4.69
CA CYS A 62 6.18 -17.66 -5.07
C CYS A 62 6.43 -19.18 -5.19
N ILE A 63 5.68 -19.98 -4.45
CA ILE A 63 5.72 -21.45 -4.48
C ILE A 63 4.67 -21.92 -5.50
N ARG A 64 5.10 -22.64 -6.54
CA ARG A 64 4.23 -23.09 -7.64
C ARG A 64 3.23 -24.18 -7.23
N GLU A 65 3.49 -24.84 -6.11
CA GLU A 65 2.74 -26.00 -5.64
C GLU A 65 1.84 -25.65 -4.45
N LYS A 66 0.77 -26.44 -4.24
CA LYS A 66 -0.16 -26.24 -3.12
C LYS A 66 0.51 -26.64 -1.80
N VAL A 67 1.14 -25.68 -1.14
CA VAL A 67 1.87 -25.93 0.12
C VAL A 67 1.23 -25.26 1.32
N GLN A 68 1.29 -25.93 2.47
CA GLN A 68 1.05 -25.31 3.77
C GLN A 68 2.28 -24.51 4.19
N VAL A 69 2.07 -23.22 4.46
CA VAL A 69 3.13 -22.25 4.76
C VAL A 69 2.91 -21.68 6.15
N LYS A 70 3.95 -21.68 6.97
CA LYS A 70 4.01 -20.98 8.26
C LYS A 70 5.20 -20.04 8.25
N PRO A 71 4.99 -18.72 8.18
CA PRO A 71 6.10 -17.77 8.22
C PRO A 71 6.59 -17.62 9.67
N ILE A 72 7.89 -17.79 9.89
CA ILE A 72 8.58 -17.44 11.14
C ILE A 72 9.11 -16.03 10.98
N ILE A 73 8.28 -15.05 11.34
CA ILE A 73 8.66 -13.64 11.26
C ILE A 73 9.12 -13.20 12.64
N ASN A 74 10.42 -12.93 12.77
CA ASN A 74 10.91 -12.18 13.93
C ASN A 74 10.20 -10.82 13.93
N LYS A 75 9.53 -10.48 15.04
CA LYS A 75 8.55 -9.37 15.17
C LYS A 75 9.09 -7.96 14.91
N GLU A 76 10.37 -7.81 14.57
CA GLU A 76 11.02 -6.53 14.31
C GLU A 76 11.09 -6.27 12.80
N ILE A 77 10.43 -5.19 12.35
CA ILE A 77 10.42 -4.70 10.96
C ILE A 77 11.85 -4.39 10.46
N GLU A 78 12.82 -4.25 11.37
CA GLU A 78 14.21 -3.94 11.07
C GLU A 78 15.06 -5.15 10.69
N LYS A 79 14.62 -6.39 10.99
CA LYS A 79 15.32 -7.57 10.51
C LYS A 79 15.07 -7.74 9.01
N LYS A 80 16.14 -7.62 8.24
CA LYS A 80 16.14 -7.67 6.77
C LYS A 80 15.75 -9.03 6.21
N ASP A 81 15.81 -10.07 7.03
CA ASP A 81 15.57 -11.45 6.62
C ASP A 81 14.52 -12.09 7.54
N PHE A 82 13.65 -12.93 6.97
CA PHE A 82 12.66 -13.74 7.68
C PHE A 82 12.64 -15.14 7.09
N ASP A 83 12.33 -16.14 7.90
CA ASP A 83 12.28 -17.52 7.43
C ASP A 83 10.83 -17.96 7.25
N ILE A 84 10.62 -18.84 6.27
CA ILE A 84 9.32 -19.39 5.94
C ILE A 84 9.44 -20.90 5.97
N GLU A 85 8.68 -21.54 6.85
CA GLU A 85 8.53 -22.99 6.85
C GLU A 85 7.45 -23.41 5.85
N VAL A 86 7.83 -24.35 4.99
CA VAL A 86 7.05 -24.84 3.87
C VAL A 86 6.99 -26.35 3.98
N ASN A 87 5.80 -26.93 4.21
CA ASN A 87 5.64 -28.38 4.28
C ASN A 87 5.28 -28.93 2.90
N TYR A 88 6.26 -29.51 2.21
CA TYR A 88 6.07 -30.09 0.90
C TYR A 88 6.24 -31.62 0.96
N GLN A 89 5.18 -32.35 0.62
CA GLN A 89 5.14 -33.82 0.59
C GLN A 89 5.57 -34.50 1.91
N GLY A 90 5.36 -33.85 3.05
CA GLY A 90 5.72 -34.39 4.38
C GLY A 90 7.08 -33.96 4.90
N GLU A 91 7.90 -33.29 4.08
CA GLU A 91 9.17 -32.70 4.47
C GLU A 91 9.01 -31.19 4.74
N ILE A 92 9.72 -30.70 5.76
CA ILE A 92 9.74 -29.28 6.14
C ILE A 92 10.96 -28.62 5.51
N PHE A 93 10.73 -27.61 4.68
CA PHE A 93 11.76 -26.80 4.09
C PHE A 93 11.72 -25.38 4.65
N THR A 94 12.89 -24.81 4.90
CA THR A 94 13.05 -23.43 5.36
C THR A 94 13.51 -22.56 4.19
N ILE A 95 12.70 -21.57 3.81
CA ILE A 95 13.05 -20.58 2.78
C ILE A 95 13.30 -19.24 3.46
N SER A 96 14.47 -18.66 3.24
CA SER A 96 14.76 -17.31 3.68
C SER A 96 14.20 -16.28 2.69
N GLY A 97 13.36 -15.37 3.19
CA GLY A 97 12.83 -14.22 2.49
C GLY A 97 13.42 -12.91 3.00
N LYS A 98 13.35 -11.85 2.19
CA LYS A 98 13.87 -10.52 2.54
C LYS A 98 12.75 -9.52 2.78
N VAL A 99 12.84 -8.73 3.84
CA VAL A 99 11.97 -7.57 4.09
C VAL A 99 12.67 -6.30 3.59
N GLN A 100 12.02 -5.61 2.66
CA GLN A 100 12.47 -4.32 2.14
C GLN A 100 11.52 -3.22 2.63
N VAL A 101 12.03 -2.35 3.50
CA VAL A 101 11.27 -1.20 3.98
C VAL A 101 11.39 -0.06 2.97
N GLU A 102 10.29 0.27 2.31
CA GLU A 102 10.18 1.33 1.32
C GLU A 102 9.05 2.32 1.67
N GLN A 103 9.11 3.53 1.12
CA GLN A 103 8.02 4.49 1.30
C GLN A 103 6.91 4.25 0.27
N CYS A 104 5.67 4.10 0.74
CA CYS A 104 4.52 4.07 -0.16
C CYS A 104 4.31 5.45 -0.84
N PRO A 105 3.59 5.52 -1.98
CA PRO A 105 3.38 6.76 -2.73
C PRO A 105 2.75 7.91 -1.92
N ILE A 106 2.04 7.58 -0.84
CA ILE A 106 1.44 8.58 0.06
C ILE A 106 2.49 9.10 1.04
N CYS A 107 3.19 8.21 1.74
CA CYS A 107 4.24 8.57 2.69
C CYS A 107 5.37 9.34 2.03
N SER A 108 5.75 8.96 0.79
CA SER A 108 6.77 9.67 0.02
C SER A 108 6.39 11.12 -0.32
N LYS A 109 5.07 11.40 -0.44
CA LYS A 109 4.57 12.76 -0.68
C LYS A 109 4.25 13.51 0.61
N LYS A 110 4.02 12.80 1.72
CA LYS A 110 3.72 13.39 3.02
C LYS A 110 4.95 14.17 3.50
N GLY A 111 4.77 15.43 3.89
CA GLY A 111 5.86 16.34 4.26
C GLY A 111 6.50 17.10 3.08
N THR A 112 6.06 16.85 1.84
CA THR A 112 6.43 17.66 0.67
C THR A 112 5.36 18.74 0.43
N PRO A 113 5.65 19.81 -0.33
CA PRO A 113 4.64 20.80 -0.73
C PRO A 113 3.65 20.27 -1.80
N TYR A 114 3.59 18.96 -2.03
CA TYR A 114 2.70 18.37 -3.02
C TYR A 114 1.23 18.50 -2.65
N PHE A 115 0.44 19.08 -3.54
CA PHE A 115 -1.01 19.14 -3.45
C PHE A 115 -1.66 19.04 -4.82
N VAL A 116 -2.91 18.56 -4.84
CA VAL A 116 -3.74 18.50 -6.05
C VAL A 116 -5.07 19.20 -5.88
N SER A 117 -5.49 19.48 -4.65
CA SER A 117 -6.72 20.23 -4.40
C SER A 117 -6.54 21.29 -3.33
N THR A 118 -7.42 22.29 -3.37
CA THR A 118 -7.46 23.38 -2.39
C THR A 118 -8.91 23.58 -1.96
N ILE A 119 -9.17 23.56 -0.66
CA ILE A 119 -10.45 23.97 -0.08
C ILE A 119 -10.27 25.39 0.45
N GLN A 120 -11.02 26.33 -0.13
CA GLN A 120 -11.07 27.73 0.27
C GLN A 120 -12.34 27.94 1.10
N LEU A 121 -12.17 28.28 2.38
CA LEU A 121 -13.24 28.52 3.33
C LEU A 121 -13.36 30.01 3.55
N ARG A 122 -14.58 30.55 3.42
CA ARG A 122 -14.93 31.95 3.69
C ARG A 122 -16.23 32.00 4.50
N PRO A 123 -16.39 32.89 5.49
CA PRO A 123 -15.37 33.76 6.07
C PRO A 123 -14.34 32.96 6.90
N LYS A 124 -13.51 33.65 7.69
CA LYS A 124 -12.60 33.04 8.65
C LYS A 124 -13.40 32.40 9.79
N ASP A 125 -13.54 31.09 9.71
CA ASP A 125 -14.34 30.26 10.61
C ASP A 125 -13.53 29.02 11.00
N ASP A 126 -13.12 28.98 12.27
CA ASP A 126 -12.30 27.90 12.82
C ASP A 126 -13.07 26.59 12.95
N GLU A 127 -14.40 26.66 13.11
CA GLU A 127 -15.27 25.48 13.17
C GLU A 127 -15.26 24.76 11.82
N MET A 128 -15.40 25.52 10.71
CA MET A 128 -15.29 24.96 9.36
C MET A 128 -13.88 24.39 9.09
N LEU A 129 -12.83 25.07 9.53
CA LEU A 129 -11.46 24.58 9.38
C LEU A 129 -11.26 23.25 10.12
N GLU A 130 -11.74 23.17 11.36
CA GLU A 130 -11.63 21.98 12.19
C GLU A 130 -12.49 20.84 11.63
N PHE A 131 -13.66 21.15 11.10
CA PHE A 131 -14.47 20.20 10.35
C PHE A 131 -13.69 19.59 9.17
N VAL A 132 -13.02 20.43 8.37
CA VAL A 132 -12.20 19.97 7.23
C VAL A 132 -11.06 19.07 7.71
N LYS A 133 -10.31 19.46 8.74
CA LYS A 133 -9.22 18.65 9.30
C LYS A 133 -9.71 17.27 9.75
N ASN A 134 -10.79 17.23 10.53
CA ASN A 134 -11.42 16.00 11.00
C ASN A 134 -11.86 15.07 9.85
N GLN A 135 -12.32 15.62 8.72
CA GLN A 135 -12.67 14.80 7.56
C GLN A 135 -11.43 14.23 6.86
N VAL A 136 -10.32 14.95 6.83
CA VAL A 136 -9.06 14.49 6.22
C VAL A 136 -8.40 13.43 7.08
N GLU A 137 -8.38 13.59 8.40
CA GLU A 137 -7.81 12.60 9.32
C GLU A 137 -8.50 11.23 9.24
N LYS A 138 -9.80 11.21 8.93
CA LYS A 138 -10.57 9.99 8.70
C LYS A 138 -10.25 9.28 7.38
N ASP A 139 -9.42 9.86 6.50
CA ASP A 139 -9.05 9.28 5.21
C ASP A 139 -7.56 8.91 5.18
N GLU A 140 -7.28 7.61 5.26
CA GLU A 140 -5.91 7.06 5.27
C GLU A 140 -5.09 7.33 4.00
N TYR A 141 -5.73 7.83 2.94
CA TYR A 141 -5.11 8.14 1.65
C TYR A 141 -4.97 9.64 1.40
N ALA A 142 -5.42 10.47 2.35
CA ALA A 142 -5.32 11.92 2.27
C ALA A 142 -4.41 12.48 3.36
N PHE A 143 -3.86 13.67 3.09
CA PHE A 143 -3.18 14.48 4.09
C PHE A 143 -3.32 15.95 3.71
N ILE A 144 -3.20 16.82 4.71
CA ILE A 144 -3.10 18.27 4.53
C ILE A 144 -1.63 18.58 4.24
N ALA A 145 -1.35 19.16 3.08
CA ALA A 145 0.00 19.59 2.71
C ALA A 145 0.36 20.92 3.38
N LYS A 146 -0.61 21.85 3.43
CA LYS A 146 -0.46 23.16 4.07
C LYS A 146 -1.83 23.75 4.39
N VAL A 147 -1.93 24.48 5.49
CA VAL A 147 -3.04 25.41 5.75
C VAL A 147 -2.47 26.83 5.60
N VAL A 148 -3.13 27.65 4.78
CA VAL A 148 -2.77 29.06 4.60
C VAL A 148 -3.92 29.89 5.17
N GLU A 149 -3.60 30.65 6.21
CA GLU A 149 -4.51 31.62 6.79
C GLU A 149 -4.47 32.92 6.00
N LEU A 150 -5.65 33.49 5.77
CA LEU A 150 -5.88 34.73 5.05
C LEU A 150 -6.79 35.62 5.88
N LYS A 151 -6.81 36.92 5.58
CA LYS A 151 -7.67 37.88 6.29
C LYS A 151 -9.15 37.49 6.21
N ASP A 152 -9.57 36.92 5.09
CA ASP A 152 -10.95 36.58 4.76
C ASP A 152 -11.30 35.10 5.01
N GLY A 153 -10.31 34.25 5.35
CA GLY A 153 -10.55 32.85 5.71
C GLY A 153 -9.35 31.94 5.52
N TYR A 154 -9.61 30.69 5.14
CA TYR A 154 -8.57 29.64 5.09
C TYR A 154 -8.45 29.03 3.70
N ASN A 155 -7.23 28.68 3.30
CA ASN A 155 -6.97 27.80 2.16
C ASN A 155 -6.28 26.52 2.66
N VAL A 156 -6.96 25.39 2.55
CA VAL A 156 -6.47 24.07 2.96
C VAL A 156 -6.01 23.30 1.72
N LEU A 157 -4.70 23.06 1.59
CA LEU A 157 -4.10 22.34 0.47
C LEU A 157 -4.06 20.85 0.77
N LEU A 158 -4.63 20.04 -0.12
CA LEU A 158 -4.85 18.60 0.09
C LEU A 158 -4.16 17.74 -0.97
N SER A 159 -3.76 16.55 -0.55
CA SER A 159 -3.02 15.59 -1.39
C SER A 159 -3.89 14.81 -2.37
N THR A 160 -5.23 14.85 -2.26
CA THR A 160 -6.13 14.15 -3.19
C THR A 160 -7.37 14.96 -3.59
N ASN A 161 -7.82 14.79 -4.83
CA ASN A 161 -9.08 15.40 -5.30
C ASN A 161 -10.31 14.70 -4.70
N LYS A 162 -10.21 13.39 -4.42
CA LYS A 162 -11.33 12.57 -3.92
C LYS A 162 -11.82 13.08 -2.56
N ILE A 163 -10.91 13.37 -1.63
CA ILE A 163 -11.29 13.87 -0.30
C ILE A 163 -11.87 15.28 -0.40
N ALA A 164 -11.31 16.16 -1.24
CA ALA A 164 -11.83 17.52 -1.43
C ALA A 164 -13.28 17.51 -1.92
N MET A 165 -13.61 16.65 -2.89
CA MET A 165 -14.98 16.48 -3.39
C MET A 165 -15.92 15.80 -2.37
N LYS A 166 -15.40 14.99 -1.45
CA LYS A 166 -16.19 14.42 -0.36
C LYS A 166 -16.50 15.49 0.68
N ILE A 167 -15.51 16.30 1.03
CA ILE A 167 -15.64 17.41 1.98
C ILE A 167 -16.57 18.48 1.44
N SER A 168 -16.47 18.87 0.16
CA SER A 168 -17.36 19.88 -0.43
C SER A 168 -18.85 19.53 -0.28
N ARG A 169 -19.20 18.27 -0.56
CA ARG A 169 -20.58 17.77 -0.38
C ARG A 169 -21.02 17.77 1.08
N LYS A 170 -20.10 17.56 2.02
CA LYS A 170 -20.42 17.59 3.45
C LYS A 170 -20.56 19.03 3.95
N LEU A 171 -19.67 19.94 3.54
CA LEU A 171 -19.78 21.36 3.85
C LEU A 171 -21.13 21.91 3.42
N ASN A 172 -21.55 21.65 2.18
CA ASN A 172 -22.84 22.09 1.65
C ASN A 172 -24.07 21.44 2.32
N LYS A 173 -23.88 20.36 3.08
CA LYS A 173 -24.95 19.72 3.87
C LYS A 173 -24.97 20.21 5.31
N SER A 174 -23.81 20.52 5.87
CA SER A 174 -23.63 20.92 7.27
C SER A 174 -23.79 22.42 7.48
N TYR A 175 -23.48 23.23 6.46
CA TYR A 175 -23.49 24.69 6.53
C TYR A 175 -24.31 25.28 5.39
N LYS A 176 -25.04 26.36 5.67
CA LYS A 176 -25.66 27.19 4.64
C LYS A 176 -24.60 28.08 4.00
N GLY A 177 -24.57 28.12 2.67
CA GLY A 177 -23.53 28.83 1.95
C GLY A 177 -23.51 28.55 0.45
N GLU A 178 -22.63 29.26 -0.23
CA GLU A 178 -22.35 29.12 -1.65
C GLU A 178 -21.15 28.18 -1.87
N LEU A 179 -21.36 27.11 -2.66
CA LEU A 179 -20.31 26.18 -3.08
C LEU A 179 -19.97 26.38 -4.55
N LYS A 180 -18.68 26.64 -4.85
CA LYS A 180 -18.12 26.68 -6.22
C LYS A 180 -16.98 25.69 -6.36
N ILE A 181 -16.94 24.94 -7.45
CA ILE A 181 -15.87 23.96 -7.72
C ILE A 181 -15.28 24.25 -9.09
N THR A 182 -13.97 24.48 -9.16
CA THR A 182 -13.25 24.71 -10.42
C THR A 182 -12.13 23.70 -10.60
N ARG A 183 -11.74 23.46 -11.86
CA ARG A 183 -10.66 22.54 -12.22
C ARG A 183 -9.72 23.24 -13.18
N LYS A 184 -8.43 23.24 -12.85
CA LYS A 184 -7.37 23.81 -13.69
C LYS A 184 -6.46 22.69 -14.19
N HIS A 185 -6.20 22.64 -15.49
CA HIS A 185 -5.18 21.77 -16.05
C HIS A 185 -3.81 22.15 -15.46
N PHE A 186 -3.09 21.18 -14.92
CA PHE A 186 -1.81 21.40 -14.26
C PHE A 186 -0.65 20.84 -15.08
N SER A 187 -0.73 19.58 -15.52
CA SER A 187 0.33 18.91 -16.28
C SER A 187 -0.21 17.65 -16.94
N ARG A 188 0.63 16.94 -17.71
CA ARG A 188 0.30 15.64 -18.32
C ARG A 188 1.30 14.58 -17.87
N ASP A 189 0.79 13.50 -17.31
CA ASP A 189 1.57 12.28 -17.05
C ASP A 189 1.89 11.64 -18.41
N ARG A 190 3.12 11.82 -18.88
CA ARG A 190 3.59 11.33 -20.19
C ARG A 190 3.65 9.81 -20.27
N LEU A 191 3.88 9.13 -19.14
CA LEU A 191 3.96 7.66 -19.10
C LEU A 191 2.58 7.02 -19.19
N LYS A 192 1.57 7.66 -18.59
CA LYS A 192 0.18 7.15 -18.60
C LYS A 192 -0.71 7.83 -19.63
N SER A 193 -0.16 8.80 -20.38
CA SER A 193 -0.91 9.67 -21.29
C SER A 193 -2.15 10.31 -20.64
N LYS A 194 -2.04 10.71 -19.37
CA LYS A 194 -3.17 11.24 -18.57
C LYS A 194 -2.96 12.69 -18.17
N ASP A 195 -3.98 13.51 -18.32
CA ASP A 195 -3.97 14.89 -17.84
C ASP A 195 -4.19 14.95 -16.33
N LEU A 196 -3.39 15.78 -15.69
CA LEU A 196 -3.40 16.05 -14.26
C LEU A 196 -4.05 17.39 -14.03
N PHE A 197 -5.11 17.39 -13.22
CA PHE A 197 -5.87 18.60 -12.88
C PHE A 197 -5.73 18.91 -11.40
N ARG A 198 -5.64 20.21 -11.11
CA ARG A 198 -5.83 20.75 -9.76
C ARG A 198 -7.27 21.19 -9.56
N VAL A 199 -7.84 20.87 -8.41
CA VAL A 199 -9.25 21.17 -8.09
C VAL A 199 -9.30 22.23 -6.99
N THR A 200 -10.06 23.29 -7.21
CA THR A 200 -10.38 24.27 -6.16
C THR A 200 -11.82 24.09 -5.74
N VAL A 201 -12.05 23.89 -4.46
CA VAL A 201 -13.35 23.91 -3.81
C VAL A 201 -13.43 25.21 -3.04
N PHE A 202 -14.33 26.11 -3.43
CA PHE A 202 -14.62 27.35 -2.73
C PHE A 202 -15.95 27.21 -2.00
N PHE A 203 -15.97 27.48 -0.71
CA PHE A 203 -17.17 27.48 0.10
C PHE A 203 -17.26 28.79 0.87
N LYS A 204 -18.36 29.52 0.66
CA LYS A 204 -18.67 30.77 1.36
C LYS A 204 -19.92 30.59 2.21
N ARG A 205 -19.78 30.58 3.53
CA ARG A 205 -20.90 30.56 4.47
C ARG A 205 -21.72 31.86 4.33
N GLU A 206 -23.04 31.73 4.44
CA GLU A 206 -23.98 32.86 4.51
C GLU A 206 -23.81 33.67 5.79
#